data_AF-A0A972J8V5-F1
#
_entry.id   AF-A0A972J8V5-F1
#
_cell.length_a   1.000
_cell.length_b   1.000
_cell.length_c   1.000
_cell.angle_alpha   90.00
_cell.angle_beta   90.00
_cell.angle_gamma   90.00
#
_symmetry.space_group_name_H-M   'P 1'
#
loop_
_entity.id
_entity.type
_entity.pdbx_description
1 polymer ?
#
loop_
_entity_poly.entity_id
_entity_poly.type
_entity_poly.pdbx_seq_one_letter_code
_entity_poly.pdbx_strand_id
1 'polypeptide(L)' 'MSIGACHDVMSSHVAGLSRGMIYFESLTNLDKLPTRGAYFMFLPIKLEKSSGGPGRAIAFVPKE' A
#
# COMPACT_ATOMS: atom_id res chain seq x y z
N MET A 1 4.47 -5.71 -7.17
CA MET A 1 5.76 -5.45 -6.51
C MET A 1 5.57 -5.60 -5.01
N SER A 2 6.51 -6.28 -4.34
CA SER A 2 6.57 -6.39 -2.88
C SER A 2 7.40 -5.24 -2.31
N ILE A 3 7.14 -4.83 -1.07
CA ILE A 3 7.80 -3.66 -0.47
C ILE A 3 9.28 -3.88 -0.14
N GLY A 4 9.80 -5.10 -0.16
CA GLY A 4 11.23 -5.37 0.08
C GLY A 4 11.62 -6.80 -0.27
N ALA A 5 12.90 -7.04 -0.54
CA ALA A 5 13.39 -8.37 -0.83
C ALA A 5 13.58 -9.19 0.45
N CYS A 6 13.37 -10.51 0.37
CA CYS A 6 13.56 -11.40 1.52
C CYS A 6 15.01 -11.42 2.05
N HIS A 7 15.98 -11.01 1.22
CA HIS A 7 17.41 -11.04 1.54
C HIS A 7 17.96 -9.72 2.13
N ASP A 8 17.11 -8.72 2.38
CA ASP A 8 17.55 -7.47 2.98
C ASP A 8 17.72 -7.59 4.50
N VAL A 9 18.93 -7.26 5.00
CA VAL A 9 19.29 -7.26 6.43
C VAL A 9 18.42 -6.33 7.28
N MET A 10 17.87 -5.27 6.68
CA MET A 10 16.81 -4.44 7.23
C MET A 10 15.78 -4.22 6.15
N SER A 11 14.91 -5.21 5.96
CA SER A 11 13.83 -5.07 5.00
C SER A 11 12.97 -3.86 5.34
N SER A 12 12.46 -3.20 4.31
CA SER A 12 11.47 -2.13 4.43
C SER A 12 10.32 -2.49 5.37
N HIS A 13 9.90 -3.77 5.40
CA HIS A 13 8.96 -4.32 6.36
C HIS A 13 9.38 -4.00 7.80
N VAL A 14 10.61 -4.37 8.21
CA VAL A 14 11.10 -4.12 9.58
C VAL A 14 11.20 -2.62 9.84
N ALA A 15 11.76 -1.86 8.91
CA ALA A 15 11.96 -0.43 9.10
C ALA A 15 10.64 0.35 9.30
N GLY A 16 9.58 0.04 8.53
CA GLY A 16 8.31 0.75 8.65
C GLY A 16 7.29 0.11 9.60
N LEU A 17 7.14 -1.21 9.62
CA LEU A 17 6.17 -1.87 10.50
C LEU A 17 6.54 -1.69 11.98
N SER A 18 7.84 -1.65 12.31
CA SER A 18 8.30 -1.31 13.67
C SER A 18 7.87 0.09 14.14
N ARG A 19 7.49 0.96 13.20
CA ARG A 19 7.01 2.33 13.43
C ARG A 19 5.51 2.48 13.17
N GLY A 20 4.78 1.38 13.02
CA GLY A 20 3.33 1.39 12.80
C GLY A 20 2.89 1.85 11.41
N MET A 21 3.77 1.83 10.40
CA MET A 21 3.39 2.13 9.03
C MET A 21 2.49 1.03 8.45
N ILE A 22 1.66 1.40 7.48
CA ILE A 22 0.79 0.48 6.73
C ILE A 22 1.30 0.36 5.30
N TYR A 23 1.26 -0.84 4.75
CA TYR A 23 1.74 -1.12 3.40
C TYR A 23 0.64 -1.65 2.48
N PHE A 24 0.76 -1.29 1.21
CA PHE A 24 -0.07 -1.79 0.11
C PHE A 24 0.86 -2.32 -0.98
N GLU A 25 0.69 -3.58 -1.35
CA GLU A 25 1.53 -4.25 -2.33
C GLU A 25 0.76 -4.53 -3.62
N SER A 26 1.49 -4.69 -4.72
CA SER A 26 0.91 -5.05 -6.03
C SER A 26 -0.19 -4.11 -6.53
N LEU A 27 -0.07 -2.81 -6.24
CA LEU A 27 -0.89 -1.77 -6.85
C LEU A 27 -0.70 -1.75 -8.38
N THR A 28 -1.73 -1.34 -9.10
CA THR A 28 -1.75 -1.25 -10.56
C THR A 28 -2.25 0.13 -10.99
N ASN A 29 -2.13 0.47 -12.28
CA ASN A 29 -2.61 1.74 -12.85
C ASN A 29 -1.98 3.00 -12.21
N LEU A 30 -0.79 2.88 -11.63
CA LEU A 30 -0.10 4.02 -11.00
C LEU A 30 0.30 5.09 -12.03
N ASP A 31 0.47 4.69 -13.29
CA ASP A 31 0.68 5.55 -14.46
C ASP A 31 -0.49 6.52 -14.72
N LYS A 32 -1.69 6.22 -14.20
CA LYS A 32 -2.89 7.06 -14.35
C LYS A 32 -3.05 8.09 -13.23
N LEU A 33 -2.13 8.11 -12.26
CA LEU A 33 -2.19 9.03 -11.13
C LEU A 33 -1.28 10.25 -11.38
N PRO A 34 -1.71 11.46 -11.01
CA PRO A 34 -0.81 12.61 -10.97
C PRO A 34 0.26 12.38 -9.89
N THR A 35 1.43 13.02 -10.03
CA THR A 35 2.49 12.94 -9.01
C THR A 35 2.02 13.39 -7.63
N ARG A 36 1.06 14.32 -7.56
CA ARG A 36 0.46 14.85 -6.33
C ARG A 36 -1.01 15.20 -6.54
N GLY A 37 -1.78 15.20 -5.46
CA GLY A 37 -3.18 15.69 -5.44
C GLY A 37 -4.26 14.61 -5.53
N ALA A 38 -3.92 13.37 -5.89
CA ALA A 38 -4.87 12.25 -5.80
C ALA A 38 -5.17 11.86 -4.34
N TYR A 39 -6.41 11.44 -4.08
CA TYR A 39 -6.81 10.88 -2.79
C TYR A 39 -6.88 9.36 -2.89
N PHE A 40 -6.05 8.66 -2.11
CA PHE A 40 -5.98 7.20 -2.10
C PHE A 40 -6.84 6.59 -0.99
N MET A 41 -7.56 5.51 -1.30
CA MET A 41 -8.34 4.74 -0.34
C MET A 41 -8.17 3.24 -0.59
N PHE A 42 -7.97 2.47 0.48
CA PHE A 42 -7.93 1.01 0.45
C PHE A 42 -9.11 0.43 1.21
N LEU A 43 -9.83 -0.49 0.58
CA LEU A 43 -11.02 -1.13 1.12
C LEU A 43 -10.72 -2.62 1.39
N PRO A 44 -10.15 -2.97 2.56
CA PRO A 44 -9.83 -4.35 2.91
C PRO A 44 -11.05 -5.12 3.38
N ILE A 45 -10.98 -6.45 3.27
CA ILE A 45 -11.88 -7.33 4.01
C ILE A 45 -11.49 -7.25 5.50
N LYS A 46 -12.47 -7.00 6.37
CA LYS A 46 -12.25 -6.96 7.82
C LYS A 46 -12.14 -8.38 8.38
N LEU A 47 -10.95 -8.95 8.32
CA LEU A 47 -10.64 -10.27 8.87
C LEU A 47 -10.13 -10.14 10.31
N GLU A 48 -10.73 -10.91 11.22
CA GLU A 48 -10.37 -10.88 12.65
C GLU A 48 -8.90 -11.29 12.86
N LYS A 49 -8.14 -10.50 13.64
CA LYS A 49 -6.73 -10.73 13.99
C LYS A 49 -5.77 -10.87 12.80
N SER A 50 -6.17 -10.47 11.60
CA SER A 50 -5.29 -10.56 10.43
C SER A 50 -4.20 -9.49 10.48
N SER A 51 -2.98 -9.86 10.07
CA SER A 51 -1.86 -8.93 9.88
C SER A 51 -1.91 -8.19 8.53
N GLY A 52 -2.73 -8.68 7.60
CA GLY A 52 -2.91 -8.12 6.26
C GLY A 52 -3.96 -8.89 5.48
N GLY A 53 -4.27 -8.45 4.25
CA GLY A 53 -5.23 -9.14 3.41
C GLY A 53 -5.49 -8.43 2.09
N PRO A 54 -6.18 -9.10 1.16
CA PRO A 54 -6.58 -8.47 -0.08
C PRO A 54 -7.60 -7.35 0.19
N GLY A 55 -7.58 -6.35 -0.67
CA GLY A 55 -8.53 -5.24 -0.62
C GLY A 55 -8.61 -4.54 -1.96
N ARG A 56 -9.63 -3.72 -2.12
CA ARG A 56 -9.78 -2.88 -3.32
C ARG A 56 -9.09 -1.55 -3.08
N ALA A 57 -7.99 -1.33 -3.80
CA ALA A 57 -7.35 -0.02 -3.90
C ALA A 57 -8.09 0.85 -4.92
N ILE A 58 -8.45 2.07 -4.53
CA ILE A 58 -9.01 3.10 -5.40
C ILE A 58 -8.30 4.42 -5.18
N ALA A 59 -8.33 5.30 -6.19
CA ALA A 59 -7.88 6.66 -6.06
C ALA A 59 -8.89 7.61 -6.71
N PHE A 60 -9.21 8.71 -6.04
CA PHE A 60 -9.93 9.81 -6.63
C PHE A 60 -8.91 10.76 -7.25
N VAL A 61 -9.01 10.91 -8.57
CA VAL A 61 -8.11 11.78 -9.35
C VAL A 61 -8.78 13.15 -9.49
N PRO A 62 -8.08 14.25 -9.17
CA PRO A 62 -8.59 15.60 -9.40
C PRO A 62 -8.99 15.76 -10.87
N LYS A 63 -10.18 16.31 -11.12
CA LYS A 63 -10.53 16.82 -12.44
C LYS A 63 -9.96 18.23 -12.56
N GLU A 64 -9.36 18.53 -13.70
CA GLU A 64 -9.08 19.91 -14.12
C GLU A 64 -10.38 20.72 -14.21
#